data_AF-A0A8J2KFV9-F1
#
_entry.id   AF-A0A8J2KFV9-F1
#
_cell.length_a   1.000
_cell.length_b   1.000
_cell.length_c   1.000
_cell.angle_alpha   90.00
_cell.angle_beta   90.00
_cell.angle_gamma   90.00
#
_symmetry.space_group_name_H-M   'P 1'
#
loop_
_entity.id
_entity.type
_entity.pdbx_description
1 polymer ?
#
loop_
_entity_poly.entity_id
_entity_poly.type
_entity_poly.pdbx_seq_one_letter_code
_entity_poly.pdbx_strand_id
1 'polypeptide(L)'
;CSWKGGGCQLKVHYEDGFTLSELPISENEKPKIIWTYPYTQLRTSADDGIRLLWLDFGAEDGEKELDLHGCPKPLVFIIHTFLSAKISRLGLVA
;
A
#
# COMPACT_ATOMS: atom_id res chain seq x y z
N CYS A 1 8.69 5.77 -4.11
CA CYS A 1 8.91 5.44 -2.69
C CYS A 1 10.27 4.78 -2.55
N SER A 2 10.72 4.53 -1.33
CA SER A 2 11.84 3.64 -1.02
C SER A 2 11.38 2.52 -0.08
N TRP A 3 11.89 1.32 -0.32
CA TRP A 3 11.64 0.11 0.47
C TRP A 3 12.97 -0.56 0.77
N LYS A 4 13.31 -0.75 2.06
CA LYS A 4 14.60 -1.32 2.50
C LYS A 4 15.82 -0.66 1.83
N GLY A 5 15.75 0.66 1.61
CA GLY A 5 16.81 1.45 0.96
C GLY A 5 16.83 1.41 -0.57
N GLY A 6 15.97 0.62 -1.22
CA GLY A 6 15.85 0.55 -2.68
C GLY A 6 14.65 1.34 -3.21
N GLY A 7 14.78 1.92 -4.41
CA GLY A 7 13.67 2.61 -5.07
C GLY A 7 12.52 1.66 -5.43
N CYS A 8 11.29 2.07 -5.12
CA CYS A 8 10.08 1.28 -5.35
C CYS A 8 8.93 2.09 -5.95
N GLN A 9 7.97 1.36 -6.53
CA GLN A 9 6.64 1.85 -6.85
C GLN A 9 5.60 1.07 -6.02
N LEU A 10 4.83 1.80 -5.22
CA LEU A 10 3.65 1.27 -4.53
C LEU A 10 2.41 1.61 -5.35
N LYS A 11 1.70 0.59 -5.84
CA LYS A 11 0.40 0.71 -6.50
C LYS A 11 -0.70 0.38 -5.49
N VAL A 12 -1.65 1.30 -5.33
CA VAL A 12 -2.87 1.10 -4.53
C VAL A 12 -4.06 1.14 -5.47
N HIS A 13 -4.64 -0.03 -5.75
CA HIS A 13 -5.72 -0.21 -6.71
C HIS A 13 -7.00 -0.62 -6.02
N TYR A 14 -8.13 -0.01 -6.40
CA TYR A 14 -9.40 -0.22 -5.72
C TYR A 14 -9.81 -1.69 -5.64
N GLU A 15 -9.73 -2.47 -6.72
CA GLU A 15 -10.09 -3.90 -6.69
C GLU A 15 -8.95 -4.77 -6.13
N ASP A 16 -7.82 -4.81 -6.84
CA ASP A 16 -6.65 -5.65 -6.55
C ASP A 16 -5.93 -5.41 -5.20
N GLY A 17 -6.09 -4.25 -4.57
CA GLY A 17 -5.38 -3.91 -3.33
C GLY A 17 -4.02 -3.29 -3.57
N PHE A 18 -3.00 -3.85 -2.92
CA PHE A 18 -1.66 -3.28 -2.80
C PHE A 18 -0.66 -4.10 -3.61
N THR A 19 0.18 -3.42 -4.38
CA THR A 19 1.30 -4.06 -5.07
C THR A 19 2.53 -3.21 -4.92
N LEU A 20 3.61 -3.78 -4.41
CA LEU A 20 4.92 -3.15 -4.40
C LEU A 20 5.79 -3.78 -5.48
N SER A 21 6.43 -2.95 -6.28
CA SER A 21 7.39 -3.38 -7.28
C SER A 21 8.68 -2.56 -7.22
N GLU A 22 9.75 -3.12 -7.76
CA GLU A 22 10.95 -2.36 -8.10
C GLU A 22 10.60 -1.28 -9.14
N LEU A 23 11.40 -0.21 -9.20
CA LEU A 23 11.26 0.78 -10.27
C LEU A 23 11.67 0.14 -11.61
N PRO A 24 10.90 0.32 -12.68
CA PRO A 24 11.27 -0.19 -14.00
C PRO A 24 12.55 0.50 -14.49
N ILE A 25 13.49 -0.28 -15.03
CA ILE A 25 14.76 0.23 -15.56
C ILE A 25 14.55 0.85 -16.95
N SER A 26 13.49 0.46 -17.66
CA SER A 26 13.11 0.97 -18.99
C SER A 26 11.60 0.86 -19.21
N GLU A 27 11.03 1.72 -20.06
CA GLU A 27 9.57 1.79 -20.31
C GLU A 27 8.95 0.47 -20.81
N ASN A 28 9.74 -0.39 -21.46
CA ASN A 28 9.29 -1.67 -22.00
C ASN A 28 9.47 -2.86 -21.04
N GLU A 29 10.10 -2.65 -19.88
CA GLU A 29 10.35 -3.72 -18.93
C GLU A 29 9.23 -3.81 -17.89
N LYS A 30 8.73 -5.03 -17.65
CA LYS A 30 7.73 -5.25 -16.60
C LYS A 30 8.41 -5.09 -15.24
N PRO A 31 7.90 -4.23 -14.34
CA PRO A 31 8.50 -4.05 -13.03
C PRO A 31 8.39 -5.35 -12.22
N LYS A 32 9.50 -5.73 -11.58
CA LYS A 32 9.55 -6.92 -10.74
C LYS A 32 8.74 -6.70 -9.46
N ILE A 33 7.74 -7.54 -9.25
CA ILE A 33 6.88 -7.48 -8.06
C ILE A 33 7.68 -7.97 -6.84
N ILE A 34 7.64 -7.19 -5.76
CA ILE A 34 8.22 -7.53 -4.47
C ILE A 34 7.17 -8.25 -3.61
N TRP A 35 5.97 -7.69 -3.51
CA TRP A 35 4.84 -8.31 -2.82
C TRP A 35 3.49 -7.76 -3.32
N THR A 36 2.43 -8.51 -3.05
CA THR A 36 1.05 -8.11 -3.33
C THR A 36 0.12 -8.56 -2.21
N TYR A 37 -0.83 -7.71 -1.83
CA TYR A 37 -1.81 -8.01 -0.79
C TYR A 37 -3.18 -7.42 -1.15
N PRO A 38 -4.27 -8.17 -0.98
CA PRO A 38 -5.62 -7.62 -1.12
C PRO A 38 -5.98 -6.74 0.09
N TYR A 39 -6.98 -5.89 -0.08
CA TYR A 39 -7.54 -5.07 1.01
C TYR A 39 -8.01 -5.89 2.22
N THR A 40 -8.52 -7.10 2.00
CA THR A 40 -9.03 -7.98 3.06
C THR A 40 -7.95 -8.47 4.01
N GLN A 41 -6.67 -8.37 3.63
CA GLN A 41 -5.55 -8.73 4.49
C GLN A 41 -4.99 -7.53 5.27
N LEU A 42 -5.32 -6.30 4.88
CA LEU A 42 -4.83 -5.12 5.60
C LEU A 42 -5.47 -5.06 6.99
N ARG A 43 -4.63 -5.14 8.03
CA ARG A 43 -5.04 -5.01 9.44
C ARG A 43 -4.96 -3.57 9.91
N THR A 44 -3.82 -2.92 9.65
CA THR A 44 -3.59 -1.53 10.02
C THR A 44 -2.83 -0.80 8.93
N SER A 45 -3.09 0.51 8.84
CA SER A 45 -2.29 1.46 8.07
C SER A 45 -2.01 2.68 8.94
N ALA A 46 -0.77 3.14 8.97
CA ALA A 46 -0.34 4.28 9.79
C ALA A 46 0.66 5.17 9.04
N ASP A 47 0.79 6.42 9.49
CA ASP A 47 1.76 7.38 8.97
C ASP A 47 2.42 8.20 10.09
N ASP A 48 3.62 8.71 9.84
CA ASP A 48 4.34 9.62 10.75
C ASP A 48 3.99 11.10 10.53
N GLY A 49 3.11 11.39 9.56
CA GLY A 49 2.78 12.75 9.12
C GLY A 49 3.86 13.45 8.29
N ILE A 50 5.02 12.82 8.06
CA ILE A 50 6.19 13.42 7.41
C ILE A 50 6.57 12.68 6.12
N ARG A 51 6.89 11.39 6.19
CA ARG A 51 7.35 10.59 5.04
C ARG A 51 7.12 9.09 5.14
N LEU A 52 6.97 8.53 6.34
CA LEU A 52 6.89 7.08 6.55
C LEU A 52 5.45 6.58 6.56
N LEU A 53 5.21 5.54 5.77
CA LEU A 53 3.97 4.78 5.71
C LEU A 53 4.21 3.39 6.27
N TRP A 54 3.35 2.94 7.18
CA TRP A 54 3.34 1.58 7.69
C TRP A 54 2.07 0.85 7.26
N LEU A 55 2.22 -0.38 6.77
CA LEU A 55 1.13 -1.27 6.38
C LEU A 55 1.32 -2.63 7.05
N ASP A 56 0.39 -3.04 7.90
CA ASP A 56 0.37 -4.38 8.47
C ASP A 56 -0.67 -5.24 7.74
N PHE A 57 -0.21 -6.36 7.19
CA PHE A 57 -1.06 -7.37 6.54
C PHE A 57 -1.23 -8.64 7.40
N GLY A 58 -0.66 -8.66 8.60
CA GLY A 58 -0.71 -9.81 9.49
C GLY A 58 0.11 -11.02 9.03
N ALA A 59 1.03 -10.82 8.09
CA ALA A 59 1.90 -11.85 7.56
C ALA A 59 3.15 -12.03 8.46
N GLU A 60 3.81 -13.19 8.38
CA GLU A 60 4.97 -13.53 9.23
C GLU A 60 6.16 -12.57 9.03
N ASP A 61 6.22 -11.91 7.89
CA ASP A 61 7.24 -10.93 7.52
C ASP A 61 6.94 -9.51 8.05
N GLY A 62 5.96 -9.38 8.95
CA GLY A 62 5.72 -8.20 9.79
C GLY A 62 5.16 -6.98 9.07
N GLU A 63 5.20 -5.84 9.77
CA GLU A 63 4.77 -4.55 9.25
C GLU A 63 5.67 -4.09 8.09
N LYS A 64 5.05 -3.48 7.08
CA LYS A 64 5.73 -2.97 5.89
C LYS A 64 5.94 -1.46 6.04
N GLU A 65 7.17 -1.06 6.36
CA GLU A 65 7.60 0.34 6.39
C GLU A 65 8.08 0.83 5.02
N LEU A 66 7.41 1.84 4.48
CA LEU A 66 7.73 2.49 3.21
C LEU A 66 8.05 3.96 3.45
N ASP A 67 9.00 4.45 2.68
CA ASP A 67 9.37 5.85 2.67
C ASP A 67 8.85 6.53 1.40
N LEU A 68 7.88 7.42 1.55
CA LEU A 68 7.20 8.05 0.43
C LEU A 68 7.91 9.31 -0.08
N HIS A 69 8.97 9.76 0.61
CA HIS A 69 9.64 11.04 0.36
C HIS A 69 8.70 12.27 0.42
N GLY A 70 7.54 12.12 1.06
CA GLY A 70 6.52 13.15 1.21
C GLY A 70 5.40 12.68 2.13
N CYS A 71 4.54 13.61 2.55
CA CYS A 71 3.52 13.34 3.57
C CYS A 71 2.61 12.15 3.16
N PRO A 72 2.54 11.06 3.94
CA PRO A 72 1.76 9.88 3.59
C PRO A 72 0.26 10.02 3.84
N LYS A 73 -0.15 11.05 4.59
CA LYS A 73 -1.51 11.23 5.07
C LYS A 73 -2.59 11.16 3.98
N PRO A 74 -2.41 11.77 2.78
CA PRO A 74 -3.37 11.62 1.69
C PRO A 74 -3.51 10.16 1.21
N LEU A 75 -2.42 9.39 1.18
CA LEU A 75 -2.46 8.00 0.76
C LEU A 75 -3.19 7.12 1.78
N VAL A 76 -2.93 7.33 3.08
CA VAL A 76 -3.68 6.68 4.16
C VAL A 76 -5.18 7.00 4.03
N PHE A 77 -5.54 8.25 3.77
CA PHE A 77 -6.93 8.64 3.53
C PHE A 77 -7.57 7.90 2.34
N ILE A 78 -6.84 7.75 1.22
CA ILE A 78 -7.30 6.98 0.05
C ILE A 78 -7.56 5.52 0.41
N ILE A 79 -6.65 4.89 1.16
CA ILE A 79 -6.78 3.49 1.63
C ILE A 79 -8.06 3.32 2.45
N HIS A 80 -8.30 4.20 3.42
CA HIS A 80 -9.52 4.17 4.24
C HIS A 80 -10.79 4.44 3.42
N THR A 81 -10.72 5.32 2.42
CA THR A 81 -11.83 5.59 1.52
C THR A 81 -12.20 4.34 0.71
N PHE A 82 -11.20 3.62 0.18
CA PHE A 82 -11.43 2.41 -0.59
C PHE A 82 -11.98 1.27 0.28
N LEU A 83 -11.46 1.10 1.50
CA LEU A 83 -12.00 0.15 2.48
C LEU A 83 -13.46 0.46 2.82
N SER A 84 -13.77 1.73 3.12
CA SER A 84 -15.13 2.15 3.44
C SER A 84 -16.09 1.88 2.29
N ALA A 85 -15.71 2.22 1.05
CA ALA A 85 -16.51 1.95 -0.14
C ALA A 85 -16.75 0.45 -0.36
N LYS A 86 -15.75 -0.40 -0.11
CA LYS A 86 -15.90 -1.86 -0.20
C LYS A 86 -16.85 -2.41 0.87
N ILE A 87 -16.76 -1.94 2.11
CA ILE A 87 -17.66 -2.35 3.20
C ILE A 87 -19.10 -1.96 2.86
N SER A 88 -19.32 -0.73 2.39
CA SER A 88 -20.64 -0.25 1.95
C SER A 88 -21.20 -1.09 0.80
N ARG A 89 -20.37 -1.47 -0.18
CA ARG A 89 -20.78 -2.34 -1.30
C ARG A 89 -21.18 -3.76 -0.84
N LEU A 90 -20.50 -4.30 0.16
CA LEU A 90 -20.79 -5.62 0.72
C LEU A 90 -22.04 -5.62 1.63
N GLY A 91 -22.67 -4.46 1.87
CA GLY A 91 -23.83 -4.34 2.75
C GLY A 91 -23.50 -4.61 4.23
N LEU A 92 -22.22 -4.49 4.61
CA LEU A 92 -21.71 -4.77 5.96
C LEU A 92 -21.78 -3.55 6.89
N VAL A 93 -22.50 -2.50 6.49
CA VAL A 93 -22.85 -1.39 7.38
C VAL A 93 -24.11 -1.79 8.15
N ALA A 94 -23.94 -2.14 9.43
CA ALA A 94 -25.02 -2.39 10.38
C ALA A 94 -25.54 -1.07 10.98
#